data_AF-A0A7C3M0F5-F1
#
_entry.id   AF-A0A7C3M0F5-F1
#
_cell.length_a   1.000
_cell.length_b   1.000
_cell.length_c   1.000
_cell.angle_alpha   90.00
_cell.angle_beta   90.00
_cell.angle_gamma   90.00
#
_symmetry.space_group_name_H-M   'P 1'
#
loop_
_entity.id
_entity.type
_entity.pdbx_description
1 polymer ?
#
loop_
_entity_poly.entity_id
_entity_poly.type
_entity_poly.pdbx_seq_one_letter_code
_entity_poly.pdbx_strand_id
1 'polypeptide(L)' 'MAVVITDTCISCDACLDECPTESIVDNDENPTGEDIYYVH' A
#
# COMPACT_ATOMS: atom_id res chain seq x y z
N MET A 1 4.54 -4.56 13.56
CA MET A 1 3.42 -3.64 13.85
C MET A 1 2.63 -3.51 12.56
N ALA A 2 1.33 -3.78 12.57
CA ALA A 2 0.50 -3.67 11.37
C ALA A 2 -0.05 -2.25 11.29
N VAL A 3 0.23 -1.55 10.20
CA VAL A 3 -0.31 -0.22 9.91
C VAL A 3 -1.18 -0.36 8.67
N VAL A 4 -2.44 0.05 8.78
CA VAL A 4 -3.35 0.10 7.64
C VAL A 4 -3.16 1.46 6.98
N ILE A 5 -2.79 1.47 5.69
CA ILE A 5 -2.71 2.70 4.89
C ILE A 5 -4.15 3.15 4.64
N THR A 6 -4.52 4.33 5.12
CA THR A 6 -5.83 4.96 4.90
C THR A 6 -5.70 6.12 3.90
N ASP A 7 -6.78 6.89 3.69
CA ASP A 7 -6.88 8.04 2.76
C ASP A 7 -5.84 9.16 2.95
N THR A 8 -4.96 9.07 3.96
CA THR A 8 -3.83 10.01 4.13
C THR A 8 -2.64 9.64 3.24
N CYS A 9 -2.73 8.57 2.45
CA CYS A 9 -1.66 8.21 1.53
C CYS A 9 -1.44 9.34 0.50
N ILE A 10 -0.17 9.71 0.32
CA ILE A 10 0.27 10.72 -0.66
C ILE A 10 1.04 10.11 -1.83
N SER A 11 0.94 8.79 -2.00
CA SER A 11 1.65 8.00 -3.01
C SER A 11 3.15 8.29 -3.06
N CYS A 12 3.81 8.19 -1.90
CA CYS A 12 5.24 8.44 -1.76
C CYS A 12 6.10 7.18 -1.74
N ASP A 13 5.49 5.99 -1.85
CA ASP A 13 6.13 4.67 -1.94
C ASP A 13 7.05 4.25 -0.78
N ALA A 14 7.29 5.12 0.21
CA ALA A 14 8.21 4.86 1.31
C ALA A 14 7.86 3.62 2.14
N CYS A 15 6.59 3.25 2.18
CA CYS A 15 6.11 2.07 2.89
C CYS A 15 6.29 0.76 2.10
N LEU A 16 6.37 0.81 0.76
CA LEU A 16 6.60 -0.38 -0.07
C LEU A 16 7.96 -1.00 0.24
N ASP A 17 9.02 -0.20 0.21
CA ASP A 17 10.40 -0.66 0.43
C ASP A 17 10.68 -1.12 1.87
N GLU A 18 10.03 -0.49 2.85
CA GLU A 18 10.22 -0.81 4.27
C GLU A 18 9.38 -2.02 4.70
N CYS A 19 8.45 -2.51 3.87
CA CYS A 19 7.56 -3.61 4.23
C CYS A 19 8.33 -4.94 4.31
N PRO A 20 8.56 -5.51 5.51
CA PRO A 20 9.38 -6.72 5.66
C PRO A 20 8.73 -7.98 5.09
N THR A 21 7.45 -7.91 4.73
CA THR A 21 6.66 -9.03 4.22
C THR A 21 6.17 -8.80 2.79
N GLU A 22 6.58 -7.70 2.15
CA GLU A 22 6.24 -7.36 0.77
C GLU A 22 4.71 -7.47 0.50
N SER A 23 3.91 -7.14 1.51
CA SER A 23 2.45 -7.37 1.47
C SER A 23 1.67 -6.16 0.95
N ILE A 24 2.36 -5.05 0.70
CA ILE A 24 1.77 -3.82 0.17
C ILE A 24 1.88 -3.87 -1.36
N VAL A 25 0.75 -3.68 -2.01
CA VAL A 25 0.57 -3.59 -3.46
C VAL A 25 0.24 -2.14 -3.79
N ASP A 26 0.89 -1.66 -4.84
CA ASP A 26 0.71 -0.31 -5.35
C ASP A 26 -0.75 -0.03 -5.79
N ASN A 27 -1.14 1.24 -5.83
CA ASN A 27 -2.48 1.63 -6.29
C ASN A 27 -2.74 1.22 -7.75
N ASP A 28 -1.71 1.20 -8.60
CA ASP A 28 -1.83 0.78 -10.00
C ASP A 28 -2.02 -0.74 -10.15
N GLU A 29 -1.52 -1.52 -9.20
CA GLU A 29 -1.58 -3.00 -9.22
C GLU A 29 -2.65 -3.56 -8.27
N ASN A 30 -3.48 -2.70 -7.70
CA ASN A 30 -4.49 -3.08 -6.74
C ASN A 30 -5.59 -3.98 -7.38
N PRO A 31 -5.80 -5.21 -6.86
CA PRO A 31 -6.82 -6.13 -7.40
C PRO A 31 -8.27 -5.66 -7.19
N THR A 32 -8.53 -4.71 -6.29
CA THR A 32 -9.86 -4.12 -6.09
C THR A 32 -10.18 -3.04 -7.12
N GLY A 33 -9.18 -2.55 -7.86
CA GLY A 33 -9.33 -1.48 -8.85
C GLY A 33 -9.59 -0.10 -8.24
N GLU A 34 -9.31 0.05 -6.93
CA GLU A 34 -9.40 1.33 -6.23
C GLU A 34 -8.06 2.05 -6.26
N ASP A 35 -8.10 3.38 -6.32
CA ASP A 35 -6.93 4.25 -6.38
C ASP A 35 -6.29 4.44 -4.99
N ILE A 36 -5.99 3.31 -4.34
CA ILE A 36 -5.41 3.19 -3.00
C ILE A 36 -4.44 2.01 -2.96
N TYR A 37 -3.44 2.07 -2.09
CA TYR A 37 -2.54 0.94 -1.83
C TYR A 37 -3.32 -0.21 -1.18
N TYR A 38 -3.08 -1.42 -1.66
CA TYR A 38 -3.73 -2.63 -1.17
C TYR A 38 -2.76 -3.42 -0.30
N VAL A 39 -3.22 -3.90 0.86
CA VAL A 39 -2.40 -4.75 1.74
C VAL A 39 -3.02 -6.14 1.78
N HIS A 40 -2.27 -7.16 1.36
CA HIS A 40 -2.71 -8.55 1.32
C HIS A 40 -2.71 -9.22 2.70
#